data_AF-A0A077PNM3-F1
#
_entry.id   AF-A0A077PNM3-F1
#
_cell.length_a   1.000
_cell.length_b   1.000
_cell.length_c   1.000
_cell.angle_alpha   90.00
_cell.angle_beta   90.00
_cell.angle_gamma   90.00
#
_symmetry.space_group_name_H-M   'P 1'
#
loop_
_entity.id
_entity.type
_entity.pdbx_description
1 polymer ?
#
loop_
_entity_poly.entity_id
_entity_poly.type
_entity_poly.pdbx_seq_one_letter_code
_entity_poly.pdbx_strand_id
1 'polypeptide(L)'
;MYRQEDYHQKYEHIWVTDFSYGYHSSGSQQPQRYCAQALIQANSQHQAIEQLSDYMLNTLRADEGQYEKTLPFLHYLDSTERLEKDLIQNSSNLSEVQPIIILNALDISESLPIDTGELAIIPYPCTPFTAENDFNRHWISGDTYALLYQQSQNNKKYAHCYLVIDAGVYHKHAGHFIVPSLMVSGLPYRCLFKGETQIALEDAAPYLIELTGHENIGFLRDIFITHYTPDIGIFIHSDSTFDELYNHLRKYPYLKQERSQNWVFFRFYYPPTLDLTLKGLSRGALASFMRHIGAFYAFGHENNMMKAAVAESLRATKLETVKINDRMNRNYERYMEQKFFHKVSVFIKENIQQQSQVPEEQLSTFIIKHANYAYLHGFTLELTGLYYIMAKSVTVKNEAFWNHSLNTVLSEPSNQEARAYKLLKECFTPTTRSQP
;
A
#
# COMPACT_ATOMS: atom_id res chain seq x y z
N MET A 1 18.31 -27.28 -32.45
CA MET A 1 16.91 -27.62 -32.13
C MET A 1 16.74 -27.50 -30.63
N TYR A 2 16.44 -26.30 -30.12
CA TYR A 2 15.92 -26.16 -28.76
C TYR A 2 14.47 -26.66 -28.80
N ARG A 3 14.13 -27.68 -28.01
CA ARG A 3 12.73 -28.01 -27.76
C ARG A 3 12.09 -26.75 -27.18
N GLN A 4 11.08 -26.22 -27.87
CA GLN A 4 10.09 -25.38 -27.23
C GLN A 4 9.42 -26.28 -26.18
N GLU A 5 9.89 -26.22 -24.94
CA GLU A 5 9.05 -26.63 -23.82
C GLU A 5 7.80 -25.76 -23.90
N ASP A 6 6.65 -26.40 -23.99
CA ASP A 6 5.38 -25.69 -23.97
C ASP A 6 5.35 -24.88 -22.67
N TYR A 7 5.06 -23.57 -22.77
CA TYR A 7 5.01 -22.66 -21.63
C TYR A 7 4.10 -23.20 -20.51
N HIS A 8 3.05 -23.95 -20.88
CA HIS A 8 2.15 -24.61 -19.95
C HIS A 8 2.76 -25.87 -19.30
N GLN A 9 3.60 -26.63 -20.01
CA GLN A 9 4.27 -27.82 -19.47
C GLN A 9 5.21 -27.48 -18.31
N LYS A 10 5.87 -26.32 -18.36
CA LYS A 10 6.79 -25.89 -17.29
C LYS A 10 6.11 -25.80 -15.91
N TYR A 11 4.83 -25.45 -15.88
CA TYR A 11 4.08 -25.21 -14.63
C TYR A 11 3.03 -26.28 -14.34
N GLU A 12 2.96 -27.35 -15.13
CA GLU A 12 1.92 -28.39 -15.08
C GLU A 12 1.88 -29.11 -13.71
N HIS A 13 3.04 -29.28 -13.08
CA HIS A 13 3.18 -29.96 -11.79
C HIS A 13 3.35 -29.00 -10.60
N ILE A 14 3.04 -27.72 -10.76
CA ILE A 14 3.14 -26.73 -9.69
C ILE A 14 1.73 -26.38 -9.19
N TRP A 15 1.55 -26.53 -7.88
CA TRP A 15 0.34 -26.21 -7.15
C TRP A 15 0.59 -25.06 -6.19
N VAL A 16 -0.43 -24.24 -6.00
CA VAL A 16 -0.45 -23.19 -4.98
C VAL A 16 -1.54 -23.51 -3.98
N THR A 17 -1.18 -23.50 -2.70
CA THR A 17 -2.14 -23.68 -1.60
C THR A 17 -2.10 -22.49 -0.65
N ASP A 18 -3.25 -21.83 -0.46
CA ASP A 18 -3.46 -20.92 0.67
C ASP A 18 -3.81 -21.75 1.91
N PHE A 19 -3.10 -21.53 3.02
CA PHE A 19 -3.29 -22.30 4.25
C PHE A 19 -3.01 -21.49 5.51
N SER A 20 -3.45 -22.01 6.66
CA SER A 20 -3.11 -21.50 7.98
C SER A 20 -2.70 -22.63 8.90
N TYR A 21 -1.83 -22.32 9.86
CA TYR A 21 -1.30 -23.26 10.83
C TYR A 21 -1.09 -22.58 12.17
N GLY A 22 -1.07 -23.36 13.24
CA GLY A 22 -0.96 -22.83 14.60
C GLY A 22 -0.19 -23.71 15.55
N TYR A 23 0.24 -23.10 16.65
CA TYR A 23 0.92 -23.74 17.75
C TYR A 23 0.12 -23.48 19.04
N HIS A 24 -0.22 -24.55 19.74
CA HIS A 24 -0.79 -24.46 21.07
C HIS A 24 0.26 -23.90 22.03
N SER A 25 -0.19 -23.07 22.97
CA SER A 25 0.72 -22.55 23.98
C SER A 25 1.11 -23.64 24.97
N SER A 26 2.41 -23.83 25.17
CA SER A 26 2.93 -24.53 26.35
C SER A 26 3.25 -23.48 27.42
N GLY A 27 2.42 -23.38 28.46
CA GLY A 27 2.61 -22.44 29.57
C GLY A 27 1.90 -21.08 29.41
N SER A 28 2.58 -19.97 29.78
CA SER A 28 2.00 -18.61 29.86
C SER A 28 2.04 -17.81 28.54
N GLN A 29 2.45 -18.41 27.43
CA GLN A 29 2.43 -17.76 26.12
C GLN A 29 1.04 -17.83 25.48
N GLN A 30 0.71 -16.88 24.61
CA GLN A 30 -0.52 -16.95 23.83
C GLN A 30 -0.36 -17.93 22.67
N PRO A 31 -1.43 -18.62 22.24
CA PRO A 31 -1.40 -19.48 21.07
C PRO A 31 -0.99 -18.65 19.84
N GLN A 32 -0.15 -19.23 18.99
CA GLN A 32 0.34 -18.57 17.78
C GLN A 32 -0.37 -19.14 16.57
N ARG A 33 -0.81 -18.27 15.66
CA ARG A 33 -1.46 -18.66 14.41
C ARG A 33 -0.93 -17.86 13.25
N TYR A 34 -0.73 -18.54 12.12
CA TYR A 34 -0.17 -17.97 10.90
C TYR A 34 -1.04 -18.30 9.70
N CYS A 35 -1.10 -17.39 8.72
CA CYS A 35 -1.54 -17.71 7.36
C CYS A 35 -0.37 -17.59 6.38
N ALA A 36 -0.37 -18.42 5.34
CA ALA A 36 0.72 -18.51 4.39
C ALA A 36 0.24 -19.06 3.02
N GLN A 37 1.12 -18.96 2.03
CA GLN A 37 0.99 -19.64 0.74
C GLN A 37 2.05 -20.72 0.63
N ALA A 38 1.71 -21.85 0.03
CA ALA A 38 2.65 -22.90 -0.32
C ALA A 38 2.74 -23.03 -1.84
N LEU A 39 3.96 -23.03 -2.38
CA LEU A 39 4.26 -23.56 -3.71
C LEU A 39 4.65 -25.02 -3.56
N ILE A 40 4.02 -25.92 -4.32
CA ILE A 40 4.18 -27.36 -4.16
C ILE A 40 4.39 -28.03 -5.52
N GLN A 41 5.43 -28.85 -5.65
CA GLN A 41 5.65 -29.71 -6.81
C GLN A 41 4.94 -31.04 -6.61
N ALA A 42 3.89 -31.30 -7.39
CA ALA A 42 3.10 -32.52 -7.29
C ALA A 42 2.41 -32.89 -8.62
N ASN A 43 2.22 -34.19 -8.83
CA ASN A 43 1.56 -34.72 -10.03
C ASN A 43 0.03 -34.62 -9.96
N SER A 44 -0.53 -34.35 -8.77
CA SER A 44 -1.97 -34.21 -8.56
C SER A 44 -2.29 -33.31 -7.37
N GLN A 45 -3.52 -32.80 -7.34
CA GLN A 45 -4.02 -32.00 -6.21
C GLN A 45 -3.97 -32.77 -4.89
N HIS A 46 -4.32 -34.06 -4.92
CA HIS A 46 -4.29 -34.93 -3.73
C HIS A 46 -2.87 -35.02 -3.16
N GLN A 47 -1.89 -35.30 -4.04
CA GLN A 47 -0.50 -35.38 -3.63
C GLN A 47 0.02 -34.04 -3.09
N ALA A 48 -0.42 -32.90 -3.65
CA ALA A 48 -0.05 -31.58 -3.12
C ALA A 48 -0.58 -31.39 -1.68
N ILE A 49 -1.82 -31.80 -1.41
CA ILE A 49 -2.44 -31.70 -0.08
C ILE A 49 -1.77 -32.64 0.92
N GLU A 50 -1.44 -33.87 0.52
CA GLU A 50 -0.70 -34.82 1.35
C GLU A 50 0.68 -34.26 1.72
N GLN A 51 1.44 -33.77 0.73
CA GLN A 51 2.75 -33.17 0.96
C GLN A 51 2.68 -31.95 1.90
N LEU A 52 1.68 -31.08 1.74
CA LEU A 52 1.47 -29.95 2.64
C LEU A 52 1.15 -30.42 4.05
N SER A 53 0.30 -31.43 4.20
CA SER A 53 -0.07 -31.99 5.50
C SER A 53 1.14 -32.58 6.22
N ASP A 54 1.95 -33.37 5.51
CA ASP A 54 3.20 -33.92 6.03
C ASP A 54 4.20 -32.82 6.40
N TYR A 55 4.29 -31.76 5.60
CA TYR A 55 5.16 -30.62 5.88
C TYR A 55 4.71 -29.87 7.16
N MET A 56 3.41 -29.62 7.31
CA MET A 56 2.85 -28.98 8.51
C MET A 56 3.13 -29.80 9.77
N LEU A 57 2.90 -31.12 9.72
CA LEU A 57 3.07 -32.00 10.88
C LEU A 57 4.54 -32.24 11.24
N ASN A 58 5.39 -32.48 10.24
CA ASN A 58 6.75 -32.97 10.49
C ASN A 58 7.81 -31.86 10.44
N THR A 59 7.64 -30.86 9.56
CA THR A 59 8.61 -29.78 9.37
C THR A 59 8.26 -28.55 10.20
N LEU A 60 7.03 -28.04 10.05
CA LEU A 60 6.57 -26.93 10.89
C LEU A 60 6.29 -27.39 12.32
N ARG A 61 5.90 -28.65 12.52
CA ARG A 61 5.44 -29.18 13.82
C ARG A 61 4.26 -28.37 14.35
N ALA A 62 3.37 -27.98 13.46
CA ALA A 62 2.14 -27.28 13.81
C ALA A 62 1.20 -28.24 14.53
N ASP A 63 0.53 -27.74 15.57
CA ASP A 63 -0.48 -28.51 16.31
C ASP A 63 -1.83 -28.54 15.58
N GLU A 64 -2.10 -27.50 14.80
CA GLU A 64 -3.29 -27.36 13.98
C GLU A 64 -2.94 -26.80 12.60
N GLY A 65 -3.74 -27.16 11.59
CA GLY A 65 -3.57 -26.70 10.23
C GLY A 65 -4.83 -26.87 9.40
N GLN A 66 -5.09 -25.91 8.52
CA GLN A 66 -6.18 -25.95 7.55
C GLN A 66 -5.71 -25.33 6.24
N TYR A 67 -6.10 -25.92 5.11
CA TYR A 67 -5.95 -25.30 3.80
C TYR A 67 -7.29 -24.72 3.35
N GLU A 68 -7.25 -23.61 2.61
CA GLU A 68 -8.45 -22.92 2.11
C GLU A 68 -8.69 -23.21 0.63
N LYS A 69 -7.62 -23.14 -0.17
CA LYS A 69 -7.69 -23.24 -1.62
C LYS A 69 -6.42 -23.87 -2.15
N THR A 70 -6.54 -24.93 -2.95
CA THR A 70 -5.41 -25.57 -3.66
C THR A 70 -5.71 -25.59 -5.15
N LEU A 71 -4.94 -24.86 -5.95
CA LEU A 71 -5.11 -24.76 -7.41
C LEU A 71 -3.79 -25.03 -8.16
N PRO A 72 -3.85 -25.45 -9.43
CA PRO A 72 -2.70 -25.39 -10.33
C PRO A 72 -2.17 -23.95 -10.43
N PHE A 73 -0.85 -23.78 -10.53
CA PHE A 73 -0.17 -22.48 -10.48
C PHE A 73 -0.74 -21.43 -11.45
N LEU A 74 -0.89 -21.77 -12.73
CA LEU A 74 -1.42 -20.84 -13.72
C LEU A 74 -2.90 -20.49 -13.46
N HIS A 75 -3.70 -21.46 -12.99
CA HIS A 75 -5.10 -21.21 -12.61
C HIS A 75 -5.20 -20.35 -11.34
N TYR A 76 -4.24 -20.46 -10.42
CA TYR A 76 -4.13 -19.57 -9.29
C TYR A 76 -3.84 -18.13 -9.74
N LEU A 77 -2.86 -17.93 -10.63
CA LEU A 77 -2.55 -16.60 -11.21
C LEU A 77 -3.72 -15.98 -11.99
N ASP A 78 -4.54 -16.80 -12.64
CA ASP A 78 -5.72 -16.37 -13.36
C ASP A 78 -6.88 -15.89 -12.46
N SER A 79 -6.93 -16.37 -11.21
CA SER A 79 -8.05 -16.14 -10.29
C SER A 79 -7.72 -15.27 -9.08
N THR A 80 -6.44 -14.89 -8.90
CA THR A 80 -6.02 -14.01 -7.81
C THR A 80 -6.35 -12.54 -8.09
N GLU A 81 -6.64 -11.79 -7.03
CA GLU A 81 -6.98 -10.36 -7.06
C GLU A 81 -5.75 -9.46 -6.82
N ARG A 82 -4.55 -10.03 -6.78
CA ARG A 82 -3.28 -9.33 -6.48
C ARG A 82 -2.15 -9.77 -7.40
N LEU A 83 -1.01 -9.08 -7.31
CA LEU A 83 0.20 -9.46 -8.03
C LEU A 83 1.04 -10.43 -7.18
N GLU A 84 1.16 -11.68 -7.61
CA GLU A 84 1.79 -12.77 -6.86
C GLU A 84 3.31 -12.85 -7.12
N LYS A 85 4.03 -11.75 -6.84
CA LYS A 85 5.48 -11.63 -7.11
C LYS A 85 6.28 -12.76 -6.49
N ASP A 86 6.07 -13.01 -5.20
CA ASP A 86 6.83 -14.01 -4.44
C ASP A 86 6.58 -15.42 -4.95
N LEU A 87 5.34 -15.75 -5.34
CA LEU A 87 5.03 -17.06 -5.94
C LEU A 87 5.76 -17.22 -7.28
N ILE A 88 5.71 -16.18 -8.13
CA ILE A 88 6.32 -16.22 -9.44
C ILE A 88 7.85 -16.35 -9.33
N GLN A 89 8.49 -15.55 -8.48
CA GLN A 89 9.95 -15.56 -8.29
C GLN A 89 10.47 -16.91 -7.76
N ASN A 90 9.68 -17.60 -6.94
CA ASN A 90 10.08 -18.86 -6.32
C ASN A 90 9.62 -20.11 -7.08
N SER A 91 8.79 -19.96 -8.12
CA SER A 91 8.30 -21.09 -8.92
C SER A 91 9.42 -21.94 -9.52
N SER A 92 10.55 -21.33 -9.91
CA SER A 92 11.72 -22.02 -10.45
C SER A 92 12.62 -22.68 -9.41
N ASN A 93 12.38 -22.42 -8.11
CA ASN A 93 13.19 -22.95 -7.02
C ASN A 93 12.69 -24.31 -6.50
N LEU A 94 11.52 -24.75 -6.99
CA LEU A 94 10.99 -26.08 -6.69
C LEU A 94 11.84 -27.16 -7.34
N SER A 95 12.04 -28.27 -6.62
CA SER A 95 12.75 -29.45 -7.12
C SER A 95 12.29 -30.70 -6.38
N GLU A 96 12.70 -31.88 -6.84
CA GLU A 96 12.43 -33.13 -6.11
C GLU A 96 13.00 -33.13 -4.67
N VAL A 97 14.09 -32.38 -4.44
CA VAL A 97 14.73 -32.25 -3.11
C VAL A 97 14.03 -31.20 -2.24
N GLN A 98 13.46 -30.17 -2.87
CA GLN A 98 12.69 -29.12 -2.21
C GLN A 98 11.31 -29.01 -2.89
N PRO A 99 10.41 -29.97 -2.62
CA PRO A 99 9.13 -30.05 -3.32
C PRO A 99 8.11 -29.03 -2.79
N ILE A 100 8.41 -28.34 -1.69
CA ILE A 100 7.54 -27.34 -1.09
C ILE A 100 8.32 -26.10 -0.65
N ILE A 101 7.76 -24.92 -0.92
CA ILE A 101 8.26 -23.62 -0.47
C ILE A 101 7.12 -22.85 0.18
N ILE A 102 7.28 -22.50 1.46
CA ILE A 102 6.33 -21.65 2.18
C ILE A 102 6.70 -20.19 1.99
N LEU A 103 5.73 -19.40 1.57
CA LEU A 103 5.86 -17.99 1.26
C LEU A 103 4.77 -17.22 2.00
N ASN A 104 5.00 -15.92 2.16
CA ASN A 104 3.98 -15.02 2.68
C ASN A 104 3.38 -15.48 4.03
N ALA A 105 4.18 -16.08 4.91
CA ALA A 105 3.78 -16.37 6.28
C ALA A 105 3.51 -15.06 7.05
N LEU A 106 2.33 -14.93 7.64
CA LEU A 106 1.88 -13.76 8.38
C LEU A 106 1.31 -14.21 9.72
N ASP A 107 1.81 -13.62 10.80
CA ASP A 107 1.22 -13.81 12.13
C ASP A 107 -0.19 -13.20 12.15
N ILE A 108 -1.18 -14.01 12.51
CA ILE A 108 -2.60 -13.68 12.68
C ILE A 108 -3.11 -14.08 14.08
N SER A 109 -2.20 -14.24 15.05
CA SER A 109 -2.51 -14.66 16.42
C SER A 109 -3.42 -13.67 17.15
N GLU A 110 -3.17 -12.37 16.94
CA GLU A 110 -3.98 -11.29 17.47
C GLU A 110 -4.80 -10.59 16.38
N SER A 111 -6.10 -10.45 16.63
CA SER A 111 -7.00 -9.60 15.86
C SER A 111 -6.52 -8.14 15.91
N LEU A 112 -6.60 -7.43 14.79
CA LEU A 112 -6.18 -6.04 14.76
C LEU A 112 -7.21 -5.15 15.47
N PRO A 113 -6.77 -3.99 15.99
CA PRO A 113 -7.69 -2.98 16.51
C PRO A 113 -8.77 -2.54 15.51
N ILE A 114 -8.48 -2.56 14.21
CA ILE A 114 -9.47 -2.23 13.17
C ILE A 114 -10.57 -3.29 13.07
N ASP A 115 -10.23 -4.57 13.22
CA ASP A 115 -11.17 -5.70 13.11
C ASP A 115 -12.06 -5.83 14.35
N THR A 116 -11.56 -5.39 15.50
CA THR A 116 -12.27 -5.42 16.79
C THR A 116 -13.10 -4.15 17.05
N GLY A 117 -12.97 -3.13 16.21
CA GLY A 117 -13.61 -1.83 16.38
C GLY A 117 -12.94 -0.92 17.43
N GLU A 118 -11.79 -1.32 17.98
CA GLU A 118 -11.00 -0.49 18.90
C GLU A 118 -10.30 0.68 18.18
N LEU A 119 -10.07 0.57 16.88
CA LEU A 119 -9.67 1.66 15.99
C LEU A 119 -10.85 2.03 15.08
N ALA A 120 -11.30 3.28 15.18
CA ALA A 120 -12.32 3.84 14.30
C ALA A 120 -11.69 4.77 13.27
N ILE A 121 -11.90 4.49 11.99
CA ILE A 121 -11.52 5.35 10.87
C ILE A 121 -12.80 5.71 10.11
N ILE A 122 -13.22 6.97 10.19
CA ILE A 122 -14.51 7.45 9.70
C ILE A 122 -14.29 8.59 8.70
N PRO A 123 -14.80 8.49 7.46
CA PRO A 123 -14.77 9.60 6.52
C PRO A 123 -15.86 10.63 6.85
N TYR A 124 -15.51 11.90 6.81
CA TYR A 124 -16.45 13.01 6.92
C TYR A 124 -16.45 13.81 5.62
N PRO A 125 -17.62 14.08 5.02
CA PRO A 125 -17.70 14.99 3.88
C PRO A 125 -17.09 16.34 4.24
N CYS A 126 -16.14 16.80 3.44
CA CYS A 126 -15.45 18.08 3.60
C CYS A 126 -15.24 18.63 2.19
N THR A 127 -16.22 19.39 1.73
CA THR A 127 -16.12 19.99 0.39
C THR A 127 -14.92 20.93 0.34
N PRO A 128 -14.00 20.78 -0.63
CA PRO A 128 -12.94 21.75 -0.83
C PRO A 128 -13.54 23.05 -1.36
N PHE A 129 -12.80 24.14 -1.20
CA PHE A 129 -13.20 25.40 -1.81
C PHE A 129 -13.15 25.27 -3.34
N THR A 130 -14.25 25.61 -4.00
CA THR A 130 -14.36 25.58 -5.47
C THR A 130 -14.08 26.95 -6.11
N ALA A 131 -13.86 28.00 -5.31
CA ALA A 131 -13.47 29.32 -5.78
C ALA A 131 -12.67 30.07 -4.70
N GLU A 132 -11.64 30.81 -5.12
CA GLU A 132 -11.11 31.91 -4.32
C GLU A 132 -12.23 32.92 -4.12
N ASN A 133 -12.55 33.22 -2.87
CA ASN A 133 -13.38 34.36 -2.56
C ASN A 133 -12.74 35.11 -1.41
N ASP A 134 -12.57 36.43 -1.56
CA ASP A 134 -12.04 37.33 -0.53
C ASP A 134 -12.88 37.30 0.76
N PHE A 135 -14.08 36.71 0.70
CA PHE A 135 -15.00 36.49 1.81
C PHE A 135 -14.80 35.18 2.59
N ASN A 136 -13.80 34.36 2.25
CA ASN A 136 -13.52 33.15 3.03
C ASN A 136 -13.08 33.51 4.45
N ARG A 137 -13.99 33.31 5.40
CA ARG A 137 -13.79 33.57 6.84
C ARG A 137 -12.64 32.75 7.44
N HIS A 138 -12.37 31.58 6.86
CA HIS A 138 -11.37 30.62 7.32
C HIS A 138 -10.49 30.16 6.16
N TRP A 139 -9.29 29.69 6.46
CA TRP A 139 -8.33 29.13 5.48
C TRP A 139 -8.65 27.69 5.05
N ILE A 140 -9.72 27.11 5.61
CA ILE A 140 -10.31 25.80 5.30
C ILE A 140 -11.83 25.93 5.18
N SER A 141 -12.50 24.97 4.53
CA SER A 141 -13.95 25.00 4.35
C SER A 141 -14.70 24.99 5.69
N GLY A 142 -15.95 25.47 5.70
CA GLY A 142 -16.77 25.52 6.91
C GLY A 142 -16.93 24.16 7.59
N ASP A 143 -17.10 23.09 6.80
CA ASP A 143 -17.18 21.71 7.30
C ASP A 143 -15.88 21.29 7.99
N THR A 144 -14.74 21.57 7.35
CA THR A 144 -13.42 21.27 7.90
C THR A 144 -13.18 22.08 9.18
N TYR A 145 -13.57 23.36 9.20
CA TYR A 145 -13.48 24.21 10.38
C TYR A 145 -14.35 23.70 11.53
N ALA A 146 -15.58 23.27 11.24
CA ALA A 146 -16.46 22.67 12.23
C ALA A 146 -15.86 21.37 12.78
N LEU A 147 -15.25 20.55 11.93
CA LEU A 147 -14.64 19.29 12.34
C LEU A 147 -13.38 19.51 13.20
N LEU A 148 -12.49 20.42 12.80
CA LEU A 148 -11.20 20.65 13.49
C LEU A 148 -11.32 21.57 14.71
N TYR A 149 -12.14 22.62 14.66
CA TYR A 149 -12.15 23.64 15.72
C TYR A 149 -13.41 23.61 16.58
N GLN A 150 -14.57 23.36 15.98
CA GLN A 150 -15.79 23.18 16.78
C GLN A 150 -15.86 21.76 17.38
N GLN A 151 -15.20 20.79 16.74
CA GLN A 151 -15.11 19.41 17.17
C GLN A 151 -16.49 18.76 17.36
N SER A 152 -17.47 19.15 16.53
CA SER A 152 -18.87 18.71 16.63
C SER A 152 -19.05 17.20 16.52
N GLN A 153 -18.08 16.51 15.92
CA GLN A 153 -18.07 15.06 15.69
C GLN A 153 -17.24 14.29 16.74
N ASN A 154 -16.71 14.96 17.76
CA ASN A 154 -15.91 14.34 18.81
C ASN A 154 -16.74 14.14 20.08
N ASN A 155 -16.70 12.92 20.65
CA ASN A 155 -17.33 12.62 21.94
C ASN A 155 -16.66 13.41 23.09
N LYS A 156 -15.36 13.72 22.94
CA LYS A 156 -14.57 14.52 23.87
C LYS A 156 -13.96 15.69 23.10
N LYS A 157 -14.09 16.90 23.65
CA LYS A 157 -13.42 18.09 23.13
C LYS A 157 -11.97 18.12 23.61
N TYR A 158 -11.04 18.25 22.67
CA TYR A 158 -9.61 18.35 22.94
C TYR A 158 -9.16 19.80 23.04
N ALA A 159 -8.15 20.04 23.88
CA ALA A 159 -7.65 21.39 24.15
C ALA A 159 -6.88 22.00 22.96
N HIS A 160 -6.19 21.19 22.17
CA HIS A 160 -5.29 21.66 21.12
C HIS A 160 -5.58 21.01 19.76
N CYS A 161 -5.31 21.76 18.70
CA CYS A 161 -5.26 21.30 17.33
C CYS A 161 -3.85 21.56 16.78
N TYR A 162 -3.25 20.54 16.18
CA TYR A 162 -1.93 20.63 15.57
C TYR A 162 -1.99 20.17 14.13
N LEU A 163 -1.01 20.61 13.34
CA LEU A 163 -0.80 20.18 11.97
C LEU A 163 0.64 19.70 11.81
N VAL A 164 0.81 18.53 11.20
CA VAL A 164 2.11 18.07 10.72
C VAL A 164 2.15 18.25 9.22
N ILE A 165 2.95 19.21 8.75
CA ILE A 165 3.15 19.48 7.31
C ILE A 165 4.42 18.79 6.82
N ASP A 166 4.32 18.17 5.65
CA ASP A 166 5.45 17.74 4.85
C ASP A 166 6.05 18.91 4.05
N ALA A 167 7.27 19.32 4.38
CA ALA A 167 7.94 20.42 3.69
C ALA A 167 8.26 20.12 2.21
N GLY A 168 8.50 18.86 1.85
CA GLY A 168 8.78 18.47 0.47
C GLY A 168 7.54 18.57 -0.42
N VAL A 169 6.37 18.19 0.09
CA VAL A 169 5.09 18.39 -0.61
C VAL A 169 4.77 19.88 -0.67
N TYR A 170 4.95 20.60 0.44
CA TYR A 170 4.79 22.05 0.44
C TYR A 170 5.61 22.71 -0.65
N HIS A 171 6.92 22.40 -0.71
CA HIS A 171 7.83 23.00 -1.68
C HIS A 171 7.43 22.70 -3.13
N LYS A 172 7.04 21.45 -3.40
CA LYS A 172 6.58 21.03 -4.73
C LYS A 172 5.38 21.84 -5.24
N HIS A 173 4.45 22.21 -4.34
CA HIS A 173 3.21 22.88 -4.71
C HIS A 173 3.32 24.41 -4.63
N ALA A 174 3.92 24.95 -3.56
CA ALA A 174 4.08 26.39 -3.35
C ALA A 174 5.28 27.00 -4.10
N GLY A 175 6.23 26.19 -4.57
CA GLY A 175 7.41 26.66 -5.31
C GLY A 175 8.49 27.33 -4.43
N HIS A 176 8.34 27.34 -3.11
CA HIS A 176 9.32 27.85 -2.16
C HIS A 176 9.32 27.04 -0.86
N PHE A 177 10.33 27.24 -0.01
CA PHE A 177 10.45 26.51 1.25
C PHE A 177 9.44 26.99 2.29
N ILE A 178 9.05 26.10 3.21
CA ILE A 178 8.03 26.36 4.22
C ILE A 178 8.55 27.18 5.40
N VAL A 179 9.83 27.04 5.74
CA VAL A 179 10.43 27.66 6.94
C VAL A 179 10.27 29.20 6.94
N PRO A 180 10.54 29.93 5.85
CA PRO A 180 10.24 31.37 5.80
C PRO A 180 8.77 31.69 6.08
N SER A 181 7.84 30.92 5.52
CA SER A 181 6.40 31.09 5.76
C SER A 181 6.03 30.87 7.23
N LEU A 182 6.63 29.85 7.87
CA LEU A 182 6.42 29.56 9.29
C LEU A 182 6.99 30.68 10.18
N MET A 183 8.17 31.20 9.87
CA MET A 183 8.77 32.32 10.60
C MET A 183 7.87 33.57 10.57
N VAL A 184 7.34 33.91 9.39
CA VAL A 184 6.45 35.09 9.23
C VAL A 184 5.09 34.84 9.89
N SER A 185 4.63 33.59 9.95
CA SER A 185 3.31 33.25 10.52
C SER A 185 3.19 33.52 12.02
N GLY A 186 4.30 33.50 12.76
CA GLY A 186 4.32 33.60 14.21
C GLY A 186 3.73 32.41 14.97
N LEU A 187 3.33 31.33 14.28
CA LEU A 187 2.82 30.12 14.92
C LEU A 187 3.95 29.37 15.65
N PRO A 188 3.66 28.69 16.77
CA PRO A 188 4.59 27.71 17.32
C PRO A 188 4.81 26.57 16.32
N TYR A 189 6.07 26.36 15.91
CA TYR A 189 6.43 25.26 15.01
C TYR A 189 7.78 24.63 15.38
N ARG A 190 7.94 23.34 15.06
CA ARG A 190 9.23 22.62 15.16
C ARG A 190 9.36 21.51 14.14
N CYS A 191 10.57 21.37 13.60
CA CYS A 191 10.97 20.23 12.78
C CYS A 191 11.02 18.95 13.64
N LEU A 192 10.41 17.84 13.17
CA LEU A 192 10.45 16.56 13.90
C LEU A 192 11.78 15.81 13.71
N PHE A 193 12.61 16.19 12.73
CA PHE A 193 14.00 15.73 12.65
C PHE A 193 14.88 16.48 13.67
N LYS A 194 16.05 15.93 13.97
CA LYS A 194 17.06 16.55 14.87
C LYS A 194 18.46 16.37 14.32
N GLY A 195 19.38 17.21 14.79
CA GLY A 195 20.81 17.10 14.52
C GLY A 195 21.12 17.27 13.04
N GLU A 196 22.09 16.50 12.54
CA GLU A 196 22.54 16.58 11.14
C GLU A 196 21.41 16.27 10.15
N THR A 197 20.49 15.36 10.48
CA THR A 197 19.35 15.03 9.63
C THR A 197 18.39 16.21 9.45
N GLN A 198 18.19 17.02 10.50
CA GLN A 198 17.40 18.25 10.39
C GLN A 198 18.05 19.24 9.43
N ILE A 199 19.37 19.42 9.52
CA ILE A 199 20.11 20.36 8.66
C ILE A 199 20.09 19.87 7.21
N ALA A 200 20.39 18.59 6.98
CA ALA A 200 20.50 18.04 5.64
C ALA A 200 19.16 17.90 4.91
N LEU A 201 18.06 17.76 5.64
CA LEU A 201 16.72 17.51 5.08
C LEU A 201 15.70 18.59 5.49
N GLU A 202 16.14 19.79 5.85
CA GLU A 202 15.27 20.88 6.34
C GLU A 202 14.09 21.13 5.39
N ASP A 203 14.35 21.10 4.09
CA ASP A 203 13.40 21.36 3.01
C ASP A 203 12.43 20.20 2.73
N ALA A 204 12.73 19.01 3.24
CA ALA A 204 11.91 17.81 3.08
C ALA A 204 11.39 17.27 4.43
N ALA A 205 11.65 17.99 5.52
CA ALA A 205 11.32 17.54 6.86
C ALA A 205 9.83 17.72 7.20
N PRO A 206 9.30 16.90 8.12
CA PRO A 206 8.00 17.16 8.72
C PRO A 206 8.09 18.24 9.81
N TYR A 207 7.18 19.21 9.76
CA TYR A 207 7.04 20.27 10.76
C TYR A 207 5.74 20.12 11.53
N LEU A 208 5.84 20.04 12.86
CA LEU A 208 4.69 20.17 13.76
C LEU A 208 4.40 21.66 13.98
N ILE A 209 3.14 22.03 13.85
CA ILE A 209 2.64 23.39 13.99
C ILE A 209 1.45 23.37 14.95
N GLU A 210 1.41 24.29 15.91
CA GLU A 210 0.23 24.50 16.74
C GLU A 210 -0.76 25.44 16.03
N LEU A 211 -2.01 25.01 15.96
CA LEU A 211 -3.11 25.78 15.38
C LEU A 211 -3.98 26.35 16.51
N THR A 212 -4.22 27.65 16.41
CA THR A 212 -5.07 28.50 17.25
C THR A 212 -6.51 28.60 16.74
N GLY A 213 -6.79 28.32 15.46
CA GLY A 213 -8.12 28.41 14.84
C GLY A 213 -8.55 29.82 14.41
N HIS A 214 -7.70 30.82 14.65
CA HIS A 214 -7.92 32.21 14.27
C HIS A 214 -6.86 32.71 13.28
N GLU A 215 -6.17 31.79 12.61
CA GLU A 215 -5.13 32.12 11.65
C GLU A 215 -5.71 32.87 10.45
N ASN A 216 -5.27 34.12 10.24
CA ASN A 216 -5.29 34.72 8.91
C ASN A 216 -3.90 34.55 8.27
N ILE A 217 -3.56 33.29 7.97
CA ILE A 217 -2.21 32.94 7.52
C ILE A 217 -2.24 32.61 6.03
N GLY A 218 -1.65 33.49 5.24
CA GLY A 218 -1.58 33.39 3.77
C GLY A 218 -1.08 32.03 3.30
N PHE A 219 0.02 31.51 3.87
CA PHE A 219 0.61 30.26 3.38
C PHE A 219 -0.29 29.02 3.53
N LEU A 220 -1.12 28.97 4.58
CA LEU A 220 -2.08 27.88 4.75
C LEU A 220 -3.24 28.02 3.76
N ARG A 221 -3.67 29.25 3.46
CA ARG A 221 -4.64 29.51 2.40
C ARG A 221 -4.08 29.09 1.03
N ASP A 222 -2.85 29.47 0.73
CA ASP A 222 -2.19 29.15 -0.54
C ASP A 222 -2.17 27.63 -0.78
N ILE A 223 -1.87 26.86 0.26
CA ILE A 223 -1.81 25.40 0.17
C ILE A 223 -3.18 24.73 0.08
N PHE A 224 -4.11 25.09 0.97
CA PHE A 224 -5.37 24.36 1.13
C PHE A 224 -6.50 24.87 0.23
N ILE A 225 -6.40 26.12 -0.23
CA ILE A 225 -7.38 26.75 -1.11
C ILE A 225 -6.81 26.84 -2.53
N THR A 226 -5.70 27.55 -2.73
CA THR A 226 -5.19 27.89 -4.07
C THR A 226 -4.57 26.69 -4.79
N HIS A 227 -3.73 25.90 -4.11
CA HIS A 227 -3.09 24.73 -4.71
C HIS A 227 -3.84 23.42 -4.52
N TYR A 228 -4.83 23.39 -3.60
CA TYR A 228 -5.56 22.20 -3.17
C TYR A 228 -4.69 20.95 -3.07
N THR A 229 -3.89 20.87 -2.00
CA THR A 229 -2.93 19.77 -1.79
C THR A 229 -3.35 18.88 -0.60
N PRO A 230 -4.30 17.94 -0.79
CA PRO A 230 -4.85 17.12 0.30
C PRO A 230 -3.79 16.20 0.95
N ASP A 231 -2.69 15.94 0.25
CA ASP A 231 -1.63 15.03 0.70
C ASP A 231 -0.45 15.75 1.40
N ILE A 232 -0.61 17.04 1.73
CA ILE A 232 0.45 17.85 2.35
C ILE A 232 0.73 17.52 3.82
N GLY A 233 -0.22 16.91 4.53
CA GLY A 233 -0.05 16.68 5.95
C GLY A 233 -1.28 16.12 6.65
N ILE A 234 -1.19 16.09 7.98
CA ILE A 234 -2.22 15.55 8.86
C ILE A 234 -2.49 16.48 10.05
N PHE A 235 -3.75 16.55 10.48
CA PHE A 235 -4.15 17.25 11.69
C PHE A 235 -4.21 16.29 12.88
N ILE A 236 -3.99 16.84 14.07
CA ILE A 236 -3.97 16.11 15.32
C ILE A 236 -4.75 16.89 16.36
N HIS A 237 -5.75 16.24 16.96
CA HIS A 237 -6.33 16.72 18.21
C HIS A 237 -5.66 16.06 19.40
N SER A 238 -5.36 16.85 20.43
CA SER A 238 -4.68 16.38 21.63
C SER A 238 -4.98 17.28 22.84
N ASP A 239 -4.92 16.68 24.03
CA ASP A 239 -4.91 17.41 25.31
C ASP A 239 -3.48 17.68 25.81
N SER A 240 -2.47 17.13 25.13
CA SER A 240 -1.07 17.33 25.48
C SER A 240 -0.57 18.65 24.92
N THR A 241 0.37 19.24 25.66
CA THR A 241 1.07 20.45 25.27
C THR A 241 1.90 20.23 24.01
N PHE A 242 2.29 21.33 23.35
CA PHE A 242 3.12 21.28 22.15
C PHE A 242 4.41 20.47 22.37
N ASP A 243 5.08 20.65 23.50
CA ASP A 243 6.34 19.95 23.81
C ASP A 243 6.15 18.46 24.05
N GLU A 244 5.07 18.05 24.73
CA GLU A 244 4.74 16.65 24.95
C GLU A 244 4.44 15.94 23.64
N LEU A 245 3.58 16.55 22.80
CA LEU A 245 3.24 15.98 21.50
C LEU A 245 4.45 15.95 20.57
N TYR A 246 5.26 17.02 20.53
CA TYR A 246 6.52 17.05 19.78
C TYR A 246 7.46 15.90 20.17
N ASN A 247 7.70 15.71 21.46
CA ASN A 247 8.56 14.65 21.97
C ASN A 247 8.02 13.25 21.69
N HIS A 248 6.70 13.12 21.57
CA HIS A 248 6.07 11.89 21.16
C HIS A 248 6.25 11.63 19.66
N LEU A 249 5.83 12.57 18.82
CA LEU A 249 5.80 12.43 17.36
C LEU A 249 7.19 12.23 16.76
N ARG A 250 8.25 12.86 17.32
CA ARG A 250 9.62 12.75 16.80
C ARG A 250 10.22 11.34 16.83
N LYS A 251 9.53 10.37 17.43
CA LYS A 251 9.96 8.96 17.47
C LYS A 251 9.61 8.19 16.19
N TYR A 252 8.66 8.69 15.41
CA TYR A 252 8.09 7.97 14.27
C TYR A 252 8.66 8.31 12.89
N PRO A 253 9.35 9.44 12.65
CA PRO A 253 9.98 9.67 11.35
C PRO A 253 11.11 8.69 11.00
N TYR A 254 11.59 7.91 11.97
CA TYR A 254 12.65 6.92 11.76
C TYR A 254 12.33 5.66 12.55
N LEU A 255 11.92 4.60 11.86
CA LEU A 255 11.48 3.34 12.46
C LEU A 255 12.34 2.18 11.98
N LYS A 256 12.46 1.17 12.86
CA LYS A 256 13.14 -0.08 12.54
C LYS A 256 12.18 -1.00 11.80
N GLN A 257 12.64 -1.60 10.70
CA GLN A 257 11.95 -2.69 10.02
C GLN A 257 12.18 -4.01 10.77
N GLU A 258 11.12 -4.79 10.95
CA GLU A 258 11.22 -6.07 11.66
C GLU A 258 11.99 -7.13 10.87
N ARG A 259 11.73 -7.25 9.57
CA ARG A 259 12.39 -8.28 8.73
C ARG A 259 13.87 -8.01 8.51
N SER A 260 14.21 -6.80 8.06
CA SER A 260 15.59 -6.44 7.69
C SER A 260 16.44 -5.93 8.85
N GLN A 261 15.81 -5.59 9.99
CA GLN A 261 16.44 -4.92 11.13
C GLN A 261 17.06 -3.55 10.79
N ASN A 262 16.85 -3.05 9.56
CA ASN A 262 17.34 -1.75 9.13
C ASN A 262 16.43 -0.64 9.64
N TRP A 263 17.02 0.53 9.89
CA TRP A 263 16.28 1.73 10.19
C TRP A 263 15.98 2.49 8.90
N VAL A 264 14.73 2.91 8.75
CA VAL A 264 14.27 3.62 7.55
C VAL A 264 13.47 4.85 7.92
N PHE A 265 13.52 5.85 7.05
CA PHE A 265 12.63 6.99 7.15
C PHE A 265 11.19 6.54 6.94
N PHE A 266 10.32 6.99 7.85
CA PHE A 266 8.93 6.60 7.86
C PHE A 266 8.03 7.82 7.88
N ARG A 267 7.29 7.99 6.79
CA ARG A 267 6.52 9.18 6.49
C ARG A 267 5.10 9.10 7.04
N PHE A 268 4.96 8.87 8.35
CA PHE A 268 3.64 8.67 9.00
C PHE A 268 2.66 9.84 8.83
N TYR A 269 3.18 11.03 8.48
CA TYR A 269 2.44 12.27 8.27
C TYR A 269 1.93 12.44 6.83
N TYR A 270 2.13 11.44 5.97
CA TYR A 270 1.51 11.37 4.66
C TYR A 270 0.18 10.60 4.76
N PRO A 271 -0.98 11.13 4.31
CA PRO A 271 -2.28 10.54 4.61
C PRO A 271 -2.46 9.05 4.23
N PRO A 272 -2.08 8.60 3.02
CA PRO A 272 -2.11 7.16 2.69
C PRO A 272 -1.21 6.33 3.60
N THR A 273 -0.03 6.85 3.96
CA THR A 273 0.88 6.15 4.85
C THR A 273 0.29 6.01 6.25
N LEU A 274 -0.33 7.07 6.78
CA LEU A 274 -1.00 7.05 8.08
C LEU A 274 -2.10 5.99 8.13
N ASP A 275 -3.01 5.99 7.15
CA ASP A 275 -4.13 5.04 7.11
C ASP A 275 -3.65 3.57 7.14
N LEU A 276 -2.68 3.24 6.27
CA LEU A 276 -2.10 1.89 6.21
C LEU A 276 -1.35 1.52 7.50
N THR A 277 -0.73 2.51 8.17
CA THR A 277 -0.07 2.32 9.46
C THR A 277 -1.08 1.94 10.52
N LEU A 278 -2.11 2.77 10.71
CA LEU A 278 -3.09 2.58 11.78
C LEU A 278 -3.78 1.21 11.64
N LYS A 279 -4.11 0.80 10.41
CA LYS A 279 -4.70 -0.51 10.11
C LYS A 279 -3.75 -1.69 10.33
N GLY A 280 -2.43 -1.48 10.33
CA GLY A 280 -1.43 -2.55 10.40
C GLY A 280 -0.80 -2.79 11.78
N LEU A 281 -1.06 -1.92 12.77
CA LEU A 281 -0.44 -2.01 14.09
C LEU A 281 -1.15 -3.00 15.01
N SER A 282 -0.38 -3.73 15.82
CA SER A 282 -0.90 -4.50 16.95
C SER A 282 -1.57 -3.59 17.97
N ARG A 283 -2.33 -4.17 18.90
CA ARG A 283 -3.03 -3.42 19.95
C ARG A 283 -2.08 -2.57 20.80
N GLY A 284 -0.97 -3.15 21.26
CA GLY A 284 0.03 -2.44 22.07
C GLY A 284 0.84 -1.41 21.30
N ALA A 285 1.16 -1.69 20.03
CA ALA A 285 1.86 -0.74 19.17
C ALA A 285 0.96 0.45 18.79
N LEU A 286 -0.31 0.20 18.48
CA LEU A 286 -1.28 1.28 18.20
C LEU A 286 -1.52 2.14 19.44
N ALA A 287 -1.66 1.53 20.63
CA ALA A 287 -1.79 2.27 21.88
C ALA A 287 -0.58 3.19 22.12
N SER A 288 0.61 2.71 21.77
CA SER A 288 1.84 3.49 21.86
C SER A 288 1.88 4.60 20.82
N PHE A 289 1.50 4.33 19.58
CA PHE A 289 1.44 5.33 18.51
C PHE A 289 0.45 6.46 18.83
N MET A 290 -0.74 6.12 19.34
CA MET A 290 -1.82 7.05 19.69
C MET A 290 -1.65 7.72 21.05
N ARG A 291 -0.53 7.47 21.75
CA ARG A 291 -0.26 8.09 23.06
C ARG A 291 -0.14 9.60 22.88
N HIS A 292 -0.87 10.38 23.68
CA HIS A 292 -1.01 11.84 23.50
C HIS A 292 -1.80 12.27 22.26
N ILE A 293 -2.41 11.36 21.49
CA ILE A 293 -3.25 11.71 20.34
C ILE A 293 -4.70 11.34 20.63
N GLY A 294 -5.57 12.34 20.62
CA GLY A 294 -7.00 12.19 20.71
C GLY A 294 -7.59 11.64 19.42
N ALA A 295 -7.30 12.32 18.31
CA ALA A 295 -7.70 11.91 16.98
C ALA A 295 -6.70 12.44 15.93
N PHE A 296 -6.56 11.70 14.84
CA PHE A 296 -5.94 12.17 13.61
C PHE A 296 -7.01 12.59 12.61
N TYR A 297 -6.68 13.59 11.78
CA TYR A 297 -7.45 13.92 10.59
C TYR A 297 -6.55 14.05 9.38
N ALA A 298 -7.01 13.58 8.23
CA ALA A 298 -6.28 13.71 6.99
C ALA A 298 -7.26 13.86 5.82
N PHE A 299 -6.94 14.72 4.86
CA PHE A 299 -7.77 14.80 3.65
C PHE A 299 -7.66 13.50 2.87
N GLY A 300 -8.82 12.92 2.56
CA GLY A 300 -8.92 11.75 1.71
C GLY A 300 -9.16 12.13 0.25
N HIS A 301 -9.43 11.11 -0.56
CA HIS A 301 -9.92 11.29 -1.92
C HIS A 301 -11.40 11.68 -1.88
N GLU A 302 -11.94 12.28 -2.95
CA GLU A 302 -13.38 12.56 -3.08
C GLU A 302 -13.96 13.55 -2.05
N ASN A 303 -13.21 14.60 -1.72
CA ASN A 303 -13.73 15.72 -0.91
C ASN A 303 -14.20 15.28 0.48
N ASN A 304 -13.44 14.38 1.12
CA ASN A 304 -13.66 13.97 2.50
C ASN A 304 -12.41 14.18 3.34
N MET A 305 -12.62 14.23 4.66
CA MET A 305 -11.55 14.15 5.64
C MET A 305 -11.74 12.89 6.47
N MET A 306 -10.74 12.02 6.45
CA MET A 306 -10.66 10.86 7.31
C MET A 306 -10.40 11.32 8.74
N LYS A 307 -11.17 10.82 9.71
CA LYS A 307 -10.88 10.94 11.14
C LYS A 307 -10.53 9.56 11.69
N ALA A 308 -9.39 9.43 12.36
CA ALA A 308 -8.99 8.22 13.05
C ALA A 308 -8.88 8.44 14.56
N ALA A 309 -9.49 7.57 15.36
CA ALA A 309 -9.44 7.60 16.82
C ALA A 309 -9.48 6.18 17.40
N VAL A 310 -9.03 6.04 18.65
CA VAL A 310 -9.02 4.74 19.35
C VAL A 310 -9.92 4.75 20.58
N ALA A 311 -10.49 3.57 20.89
CA ALA A 311 -11.29 3.33 22.07
C ALA A 311 -10.47 3.44 23.37
N GLU A 312 -11.13 3.77 24.48
CA GLU A 312 -10.48 3.90 25.79
C GLU A 312 -9.86 2.59 26.28
N SER A 313 -10.48 1.45 25.96
CA SER A 313 -9.96 0.11 26.25
C SER A 313 -8.57 -0.11 25.67
N LEU A 314 -8.31 0.43 24.48
CA LEU A 314 -7.02 0.33 23.81
C LEU A 314 -5.99 1.22 24.48
N ARG A 315 -6.37 2.42 24.94
CA ARG A 315 -5.47 3.37 25.64
C ARG A 315 -4.92 2.81 26.95
N ALA A 316 -5.67 1.92 27.62
CA ALA A 316 -5.24 1.23 28.83
C ALA A 316 -4.34 -0.01 28.58
N THR A 317 -4.07 -0.34 27.32
CA THR A 317 -3.29 -1.54 26.96
C THR A 317 -1.81 -1.37 27.28
N LYS A 318 -1.13 -2.49 27.54
CA LYS A 318 0.32 -2.53 27.64
C LYS A 318 0.96 -1.98 26.36
N LEU A 319 1.88 -1.03 26.54
CA LEU A 319 2.56 -0.38 25.44
C LEU A 319 3.64 -1.29 24.82
N GLU A 320 3.77 -1.22 23.50
CA GLU A 320 4.77 -1.94 22.71
C GLU A 320 5.55 -0.98 21.82
N THR A 321 6.74 -1.42 21.39
CA THR A 321 7.54 -0.62 20.46
C THR A 321 6.91 -0.64 19.08
N VAL A 322 6.65 0.54 18.51
CA VAL A 322 6.20 0.66 17.13
C VAL A 322 7.38 0.35 16.19
N LYS A 323 7.17 -0.59 15.28
CA LYS A 323 8.11 -0.98 14.23
C LYS A 323 7.35 -1.13 12.91
N ILE A 324 8.07 -1.13 11.80
CA ILE A 324 7.49 -1.51 10.51
C ILE A 324 7.44 -3.03 10.46
N ASN A 325 6.25 -3.57 10.71
CA ASN A 325 5.98 -5.01 10.74
C ASN A 325 5.58 -5.54 9.36
N ASP A 326 5.46 -6.87 9.23
CA ASP A 326 5.12 -7.51 7.96
C ASP A 326 3.70 -7.18 7.47
N ARG A 327 2.75 -6.92 8.39
CA ARG A 327 1.38 -6.47 8.05
C ARG A 327 1.43 -5.12 7.34
N MET A 328 2.21 -4.18 7.87
CA MET A 328 2.44 -2.87 7.26
C MET A 328 3.10 -2.98 5.89
N ASN A 329 4.17 -3.77 5.76
CA ASN A 329 4.85 -3.96 4.47
C ASN A 329 3.88 -4.48 3.39
N ARG A 330 3.06 -5.48 3.72
CA ARG A 330 2.05 -6.01 2.78
C ARG A 330 0.98 -4.99 2.43
N ASN A 331 0.53 -4.21 3.40
CA ASN A 331 -0.44 -3.14 3.15
C ASN A 331 0.14 -2.08 2.19
N TYR A 332 1.42 -1.72 2.34
CA TYR A 332 2.11 -0.82 1.41
C TYR A 332 2.28 -1.43 0.02
N GLU A 333 2.69 -2.69 -0.08
CA GLU A 333 2.82 -3.39 -1.36
C GLU A 333 1.48 -3.45 -2.10
N ARG A 334 0.41 -3.83 -1.42
CA ARG A 334 -0.97 -3.85 -1.97
C ARG A 334 -1.41 -2.46 -2.42
N TYR A 335 -1.15 -1.42 -1.64
CA TYR A 335 -1.47 -0.05 -2.02
C TYR A 335 -0.73 0.39 -3.30
N MET A 336 0.56 0.06 -3.41
CA MET A 336 1.36 0.39 -4.59
C MET A 336 0.87 -0.37 -5.83
N GLU A 337 0.48 -1.64 -5.68
CA GLU A 337 -0.12 -2.46 -6.75
C GLU A 337 -1.43 -1.88 -7.24
N GLN A 338 -2.34 -1.53 -6.33
CA GLN A 338 -3.62 -0.90 -6.69
C GLN A 338 -3.41 0.43 -7.42
N LYS A 339 -2.45 1.24 -6.97
CA LYS A 339 -2.09 2.49 -7.65
C LYS A 339 -1.57 2.24 -9.07
N PHE A 340 -0.73 1.23 -9.25
CA PHE A 340 -0.27 0.82 -10.58
C PHE A 340 -1.44 0.36 -11.45
N PHE A 341 -2.31 -0.53 -10.97
CA PHE A 341 -3.48 -0.99 -11.72
C PHE A 341 -4.44 0.14 -12.10
N HIS A 342 -4.66 1.09 -11.20
CA HIS A 342 -5.44 2.28 -11.49
C HIS A 342 -4.81 3.11 -12.61
N LYS A 343 -3.49 3.38 -12.56
CA LYS A 343 -2.77 4.08 -13.64
C LYS A 343 -2.92 3.36 -14.98
N VAL A 344 -2.77 2.04 -15.00
CA VAL A 344 -2.94 1.23 -16.23
C VAL A 344 -4.38 1.37 -16.75
N SER A 345 -5.38 1.26 -15.88
CA SER A 345 -6.80 1.39 -16.23
C SER A 345 -7.10 2.76 -16.84
N VAL A 346 -6.70 3.85 -16.18
CA VAL A 346 -6.84 5.23 -16.68
C VAL A 346 -6.15 5.38 -18.03
N PHE A 347 -4.90 4.92 -18.15
CA PHE A 347 -4.15 5.02 -19.38
C PHE A 347 -4.84 4.30 -20.54
N ILE A 348 -5.35 3.08 -20.31
CA ILE A 348 -6.07 2.30 -21.33
C ILE A 348 -7.33 3.04 -21.78
N LYS A 349 -8.11 3.56 -20.83
CA LYS A 349 -9.35 4.30 -21.11
C LYS A 349 -9.10 5.60 -21.87
N GLU A 350 -8.05 6.33 -21.54
CA GLU A 350 -7.79 7.65 -22.13
C GLU A 350 -7.06 7.56 -23.48
N ASN A 351 -6.21 6.56 -23.69
CA ASN A 351 -5.28 6.56 -24.83
C ASN A 351 -5.54 5.46 -25.87
N ILE A 352 -6.11 4.32 -25.47
CA ILE A 352 -6.25 3.15 -26.36
C ILE A 352 -7.63 2.49 -26.31
N GLN A 353 -8.66 3.15 -25.76
CA GLN A 353 -10.00 2.58 -25.57
C GLN A 353 -10.60 2.03 -26.88
N GLN A 354 -10.45 2.74 -27.99
CA GLN A 354 -10.98 2.31 -29.29
C GLN A 354 -10.26 1.08 -29.87
N GLN A 355 -9.04 0.81 -29.42
CA GLN A 355 -8.23 -0.32 -29.90
C GLN A 355 -8.28 -1.51 -28.93
N SER A 356 -8.56 -1.24 -27.66
CA SER A 356 -8.72 -2.26 -26.63
C SER A 356 -9.85 -3.21 -27.01
N GLN A 357 -9.55 -4.51 -26.95
CA GLN A 357 -10.50 -5.59 -27.20
C GLN A 357 -11.11 -6.12 -25.90
N VAL A 358 -10.78 -5.51 -24.76
CA VAL A 358 -11.25 -5.87 -23.42
C VAL A 358 -12.49 -5.03 -23.07
N PRO A 359 -13.63 -5.66 -22.71
CA PRO A 359 -14.79 -4.95 -22.18
C PRO A 359 -14.47 -4.17 -20.90
N GLU A 360 -15.09 -3.00 -20.71
CA GLU A 360 -14.78 -2.13 -19.56
C GLU A 360 -15.05 -2.83 -18.22
N GLU A 361 -16.12 -3.61 -18.13
CA GLU A 361 -16.49 -4.41 -16.94
C GLU A 361 -15.45 -5.47 -16.55
N GLN A 362 -14.59 -5.90 -17.48
CA GLN A 362 -13.58 -6.93 -17.27
C GLN A 362 -12.17 -6.34 -17.15
N LEU A 363 -12.02 -5.02 -17.35
CA LEU A 363 -10.70 -4.38 -17.44
C LEU A 363 -9.88 -4.55 -16.16
N SER A 364 -10.51 -4.46 -14.98
CA SER A 364 -9.81 -4.63 -13.69
C SER A 364 -9.19 -6.03 -13.58
N THR A 365 -10.01 -7.08 -13.74
CA THR A 365 -9.57 -8.48 -13.69
C THR A 365 -8.52 -8.78 -14.78
N PHE A 366 -8.70 -8.22 -15.98
CA PHE A 366 -7.75 -8.34 -17.07
C PHE A 366 -6.37 -7.75 -16.72
N ILE A 367 -6.33 -6.55 -16.12
CA ILE A 367 -5.10 -5.88 -15.71
C ILE A 367 -4.36 -6.72 -14.67
N ILE A 368 -5.06 -7.22 -13.65
CA ILE A 368 -4.46 -8.02 -12.57
C ILE A 368 -3.89 -9.32 -13.14
N LYS A 369 -4.69 -10.05 -13.92
CA LYS A 369 -4.24 -11.28 -14.59
C LYS A 369 -2.98 -11.02 -15.41
N HIS A 370 -3.00 -10.04 -16.30
CA HIS A 370 -1.87 -9.80 -17.19
C HIS A 370 -0.68 -9.09 -16.54
N ALA A 371 -0.84 -8.47 -15.37
CA ALA A 371 0.30 -8.06 -14.54
C ALA A 371 1.06 -9.27 -14.00
N ASN A 372 0.35 -10.32 -13.53
CA ASN A 372 0.98 -11.58 -13.13
C ASN A 372 1.73 -12.23 -14.29
N TYR A 373 1.12 -12.32 -15.48
CA TYR A 373 1.82 -12.87 -16.65
C TYR A 373 2.97 -12.00 -17.16
N ALA A 374 2.86 -10.67 -17.09
CA ALA A 374 3.98 -9.78 -17.40
C ALA A 374 5.17 -10.10 -16.50
N TYR A 375 4.92 -10.21 -15.20
CA TYR A 375 5.93 -10.54 -14.21
C TYR A 375 6.53 -11.94 -14.43
N LEU A 376 5.69 -12.93 -14.73
CA LEU A 376 6.08 -14.31 -15.06
C LEU A 376 6.96 -14.41 -16.32
N HIS A 377 6.76 -13.51 -17.29
CA HIS A 377 7.60 -13.38 -18.48
C HIS A 377 8.82 -12.46 -18.29
N GLY A 378 9.08 -11.98 -17.06
CA GLY A 378 10.25 -11.17 -16.74
C GLY A 378 10.10 -9.67 -17.02
N PHE A 379 8.88 -9.18 -17.24
CA PHE A 379 8.55 -7.75 -17.30
C PHE A 379 8.18 -7.25 -15.89
N THR A 380 9.21 -7.02 -15.10
CA THR A 380 9.10 -6.75 -13.65
C THR A 380 8.95 -5.27 -13.29
N LEU A 381 9.30 -4.37 -14.20
CA LEU A 381 9.22 -2.91 -13.98
C LEU A 381 7.84 -2.36 -14.39
N GLU A 382 7.36 -1.33 -13.69
CA GLU A 382 6.03 -0.72 -13.94
C GLU A 382 5.81 -0.39 -15.42
N LEU A 383 6.78 0.29 -16.06
CA LEU A 383 6.67 0.68 -17.47
C LEU A 383 6.56 -0.53 -18.40
N THR A 384 7.33 -1.58 -18.14
CA THR A 384 7.32 -2.79 -18.97
C THR A 384 6.03 -3.60 -18.78
N GLY A 385 5.52 -3.65 -17.55
CA GLY A 385 4.22 -4.25 -17.24
C GLY A 385 3.08 -3.51 -17.94
N LEU A 386 3.10 -2.16 -17.93
CA LEU A 386 2.15 -1.33 -18.67
C LEU A 386 2.15 -1.69 -20.16
N TYR A 387 3.31 -1.68 -20.81
CA TYR A 387 3.42 -2.01 -22.24
C TYR A 387 2.96 -3.42 -22.57
N TYR A 388 3.29 -4.39 -21.72
CA TYR A 388 2.81 -5.76 -21.87
C TYR A 388 1.27 -5.83 -21.81
N ILE A 389 0.66 -5.21 -20.80
CA ILE A 389 -0.80 -5.24 -20.60
C ILE A 389 -1.52 -4.52 -21.76
N MET A 390 -0.97 -3.41 -22.24
CA MET A 390 -1.48 -2.70 -23.42
C MET A 390 -1.38 -3.54 -24.69
N ALA A 391 -0.25 -4.19 -24.93
CA ALA A 391 -0.08 -5.07 -26.08
C ALA A 391 -1.08 -6.24 -26.03
N LYS A 392 -1.32 -6.80 -24.84
CA LYS A 392 -2.30 -7.87 -24.66
C LYS A 392 -3.73 -7.39 -24.82
N SER A 393 -4.06 -6.17 -24.38
CA SER A 393 -5.43 -5.66 -24.44
C SER A 393 -5.92 -5.45 -25.87
N VAL A 394 -5.02 -5.22 -26.83
CA VAL A 394 -5.35 -5.08 -28.26
C VAL A 394 -5.24 -6.38 -29.05
N THR A 395 -4.83 -7.49 -28.43
CA THR A 395 -4.61 -8.80 -29.07
C THR A 395 -5.41 -9.94 -28.44
N VAL A 396 -6.37 -9.64 -27.57
CA VAL A 396 -7.21 -10.63 -26.87
C VAL A 396 -7.84 -11.64 -27.84
N LYS A 397 -8.33 -11.19 -29.00
CA LYS A 397 -9.02 -12.02 -29.99
C LYS A 397 -8.07 -12.83 -30.89
N ASN A 398 -6.76 -12.58 -30.86
CA ASN A 398 -5.78 -13.26 -31.70
C ASN A 398 -4.63 -13.80 -30.84
N GLU A 399 -4.91 -14.92 -30.17
CA GLU A 399 -3.98 -15.57 -29.25
C GLU A 399 -2.74 -16.14 -29.97
N ALA A 400 -2.90 -16.64 -31.20
CA ALA A 400 -1.79 -17.13 -32.00
C ALA A 400 -0.77 -16.02 -32.31
N PHE A 401 -1.25 -14.84 -32.72
CA PHE A 401 -0.40 -13.68 -32.93
C PHE A 401 0.26 -13.21 -31.63
N TRP A 402 -0.49 -13.14 -30.53
CA TRP A 402 0.07 -12.80 -29.22
C TRP A 402 1.22 -13.74 -28.82
N ASN A 403 1.01 -15.05 -28.90
CA ASN A 403 2.02 -16.05 -28.54
C ASN A 403 3.25 -15.96 -29.44
N HIS A 404 3.06 -15.72 -30.74
CA HIS A 404 4.16 -15.53 -31.68
C HIS A 404 5.00 -14.29 -31.33
N SER A 405 4.38 -13.14 -31.15
CA SER A 405 5.07 -11.88 -30.83
C SER A 405 5.77 -11.95 -29.48
N LEU A 406 5.10 -12.51 -28.47
CA LEU A 406 5.68 -12.70 -27.13
C LEU A 406 6.92 -13.62 -27.18
N ASN A 407 6.82 -14.79 -27.81
CA ASN A 407 7.95 -15.71 -27.93
C ASN A 407 9.12 -15.08 -28.70
N THR A 408 8.82 -14.29 -29.72
CA THR A 408 9.83 -13.55 -30.49
C THR A 408 10.60 -12.61 -29.59
N VAL A 409 9.92 -11.70 -28.87
CA VAL A 409 10.62 -10.74 -28.00
C VAL A 409 11.33 -11.41 -26.82
N LEU A 410 10.78 -12.50 -26.26
CA LEU A 410 11.40 -13.20 -25.14
C LEU A 410 12.70 -13.92 -25.54
N SER A 411 12.81 -14.34 -26.81
CA SER A 411 14.02 -14.99 -27.35
C SER A 411 15.17 -14.02 -27.63
N GLU A 412 14.91 -12.70 -27.66
CA GLU A 412 15.92 -11.70 -27.98
C GLU A 412 16.82 -11.40 -26.76
N PRO A 413 18.14 -11.30 -26.95
CA PRO A 413 19.08 -10.96 -25.89
C PRO A 413 19.07 -9.44 -25.63
N SER A 414 17.93 -8.90 -25.20
CA SER A 414 17.75 -7.49 -24.86
C SER A 414 17.11 -7.31 -23.49
N ASN A 415 17.23 -6.11 -22.92
CA ASN A 415 16.65 -5.79 -21.63
C ASN A 415 15.10 -5.81 -21.67
N GLN A 416 14.46 -5.82 -20.50
CA GLN A 416 12.99 -5.89 -20.42
C GLN A 416 12.30 -4.69 -21.08
N GLU A 417 12.90 -3.51 -21.06
CA GLU A 417 12.36 -2.28 -21.66
C GLU A 417 12.30 -2.37 -23.18
N ALA A 418 13.39 -2.81 -23.81
CA ALA A 418 13.45 -3.00 -25.26
C ALA A 418 12.46 -4.07 -25.73
N ARG A 419 12.38 -5.19 -25.02
CA ARG A 419 11.42 -6.27 -25.30
C ARG A 419 9.98 -5.80 -25.17
N ALA A 420 9.64 -5.08 -24.10
CA ALA A 420 8.29 -4.59 -23.86
C ALA A 420 7.87 -3.55 -24.89
N TYR A 421 8.77 -2.62 -25.24
CA TYR A 421 8.50 -1.61 -26.26
C TYR A 421 8.30 -2.24 -27.66
N LYS A 422 9.13 -3.22 -28.01
CA LYS A 422 9.00 -3.97 -29.27
C LYS A 422 7.68 -4.74 -29.33
N LEU A 423 7.32 -5.45 -28.25
CA LEU A 423 6.06 -6.16 -28.13
C LEU A 423 4.87 -5.23 -28.36
N LEU A 424 4.87 -4.07 -27.69
CA LEU A 424 3.85 -3.05 -27.87
C LEU A 424 3.78 -2.60 -29.33
N LYS A 425 4.91 -2.26 -29.94
CA LYS A 425 4.97 -1.78 -31.32
C LYS A 425 4.39 -2.80 -32.30
N GLU A 426 4.77 -4.07 -32.19
CA GLU A 426 4.29 -5.16 -33.04
C GLU A 426 2.77 -5.33 -32.93
N CYS A 427 2.24 -5.32 -31.70
CA CYS A 427 0.81 -5.48 -31.45
C CYS A 427 -0.05 -4.30 -31.93
N PHE A 428 0.52 -3.09 -32.02
CA PHE A 428 -0.19 -1.89 -32.47
C PHE A 428 -0.10 -1.63 -33.98
N THR A 429 0.66 -2.42 -34.74
CA THR A 429 0.84 -2.23 -36.19
C THR A 429 -0.46 -2.52 -36.98
N PRO A 430 -0.90 -1.69 -37.95
CA PRO A 430 -2.19 -1.85 -38.63
C PRO A 430 -2.41 -3.18 -39.37
N THR A 431 -1.33 -3.84 -39.82
CA THR A 431 -1.37 -5.11 -40.56
C THR A 431 -1.96 -6.28 -39.77
N THR A 432 -2.07 -6.17 -38.44
CA THR A 432 -2.60 -7.21 -37.55
C THR A 432 -4.12 -7.16 -37.36
N ARG A 433 -4.80 -6.13 -37.89
CA ARG A 433 -6.26 -5.95 -37.77
C ARG A 433 -7.10 -6.72 -38.79
N SER A 434 -6.46 -7.42 -39.73
CA SER A 434 -7.13 -7.96 -40.93
C SER A 434 -6.79 -9.41 -41.25
N GLN A 435 -6.46 -10.24 -40.27
CA GLN A 435 -6.48 -11.69 -40.46
C GLN A 435 -7.49 -12.34 -39.49
N PRO A 436 -8.55 -12.98 -40.03
CA PRO A 436 -9.64 -13.55 -39.25
C PRO A 436 -9.22 -14.74 -38.39
#